data_AF-A0A0L0QNZ0-F1
#
_entry.id   AF-A0A0L0QNZ0-F1
#
_cell.length_a   1.000
_cell.length_b   1.000
_cell.length_c   1.000
_cell.angle_alpha   90.00
_cell.angle_beta   90.00
_cell.angle_gamma   90.00
#
_symmetry.space_group_name_H-M   'P 1'
#
loop_
_entity.id
_entity.type
_entity.pdbx_description
1 polymer ?
#
loop_
_entity_poly.entity_id
_entity_poly.type
_entity_poly.pdbx_seq_one_letter_code
_entity_poly.pdbx_strand_id
1 'polypeptide(L)'
;MKTLLSGISALMLIGLIIATVIYQQTFSNASIADLDEAEKGNTKEESDLPEDVNPTDSLVTNQTVDYAIENEQLFVTYDKGTDWIHVPIEKSLLFAGDYNGREDELIPQSYILSEERTVFLHPKGENTVAITYSLNKGKSWQTSVIVENYPVIRFRKVAFLNDDFGYAILSGGRTMSQEISSVHLTYDGGKSWREASRPNTTRMIANGEFIDESTGFLSYGTINPEAPELYVTKDTGQTWKQAKVHVPDKYKLHFVTAETPEKVGDHLIMLVQQGPNGDYKGGKVKGKFKSTDGGETWEFVSEVEPDETE
;
A
#
# COMPACT_ATOMS: atom_id res chain seq x y z
N MET A 1 12.87 -58.02 -24.61
CA MET A 1 12.69 -56.56 -24.79
C MET A 1 12.31 -55.79 -23.51
N LYS A 2 12.34 -56.37 -22.30
CA LYS A 2 12.20 -55.62 -21.03
C LYS A 2 13.51 -55.47 -20.23
N THR A 3 14.53 -56.27 -20.52
CA THR A 3 15.84 -56.21 -19.86
C THR A 3 16.85 -55.27 -20.53
N LEU A 4 16.60 -54.86 -21.78
CA LEU A 4 17.47 -53.91 -22.49
C LEU A 4 17.11 -52.43 -22.20
N LEU A 5 15.85 -52.16 -21.83
CA LEU A 5 15.37 -50.80 -21.57
C LEU A 5 15.69 -50.34 -20.13
N SER A 6 15.78 -51.26 -19.17
CA SER A 6 16.16 -50.99 -17.78
C SER A 6 17.65 -50.71 -17.59
N GLY A 7 18.52 -51.23 -18.48
CA GLY A 7 19.96 -50.94 -18.44
C GLY A 7 20.32 -49.51 -18.89
N ILE A 8 19.53 -48.92 -19.78
CA ILE A 8 19.79 -47.58 -20.33
C ILE A 8 19.39 -46.50 -19.31
N SER A 9 18.27 -46.66 -18.58
CA SER A 9 17.88 -45.73 -17.51
C SER A 9 18.85 -45.74 -16.32
N ALA A 10 19.44 -46.88 -15.98
CA ALA A 10 20.43 -46.97 -14.90
C ALA A 10 21.73 -46.23 -15.25
N LEU A 11 22.17 -46.30 -16.51
CA LEU A 11 23.37 -45.60 -16.99
C LEU A 11 23.18 -44.07 -17.04
N MET A 12 21.99 -43.57 -17.40
CA MET A 12 21.69 -42.13 -17.36
C MET A 12 21.70 -41.56 -15.94
N LEU A 13 21.18 -42.32 -14.97
CA LEU A 13 21.15 -41.89 -13.56
C LEU A 13 22.56 -41.80 -12.96
N ILE A 14 23.44 -42.75 -13.29
CA ILE A 14 24.84 -42.73 -12.86
C ILE A 14 25.60 -41.56 -13.50
N GLY A 15 25.35 -41.26 -14.78
CA GLY A 15 25.95 -40.11 -15.46
C GLY A 15 25.58 -38.77 -14.81
N LEU A 16 24.33 -38.59 -14.39
CA LEU A 16 23.86 -37.39 -13.70
C LEU A 16 24.50 -37.19 -12.31
N ILE A 17 24.72 -38.28 -11.58
CA ILE A 17 25.38 -38.24 -10.27
C ILE A 17 26.87 -37.89 -10.43
N ILE A 18 27.55 -38.47 -11.42
CA ILE A 18 28.96 -38.16 -11.71
C ILE A 18 29.10 -36.69 -12.14
N ALA A 19 28.19 -36.18 -12.98
CA ALA A 19 28.20 -34.78 -13.40
C ALA A 19 28.01 -33.81 -12.23
N THR A 20 27.12 -34.11 -11.28
CA THR A 20 26.91 -33.27 -10.08
C THR A 20 28.11 -33.32 -9.13
N VAL A 21 28.77 -34.47 -8.98
CA VAL A 21 29.99 -34.59 -8.17
C VAL A 21 31.17 -33.82 -8.81
N ILE A 22 31.35 -33.93 -10.13
CA ILE A 22 32.38 -33.15 -10.85
C ILE A 22 32.08 -31.65 -10.74
N TYR A 23 30.82 -31.23 -10.90
CA TYR A 23 30.42 -29.83 -10.76
C TYR A 23 30.71 -29.30 -9.34
N GLN A 24 30.37 -30.06 -8.28
CA GLN A 24 30.66 -29.67 -6.90
C GLN A 24 32.17 -29.62 -6.61
N GLN A 25 32.97 -30.56 -7.11
CA GLN A 25 34.42 -30.53 -6.96
C GLN A 25 35.06 -29.35 -7.70
N THR A 26 34.55 -29.00 -8.88
CA THR A 26 35.06 -27.86 -9.66
C THR A 26 34.69 -26.53 -8.99
N PHE A 27 33.47 -26.40 -8.45
CA PHE A 27 33.01 -25.20 -7.75
C PHE A 27 33.71 -24.99 -6.40
N SER A 28 33.97 -26.06 -5.65
CA SER A 28 34.72 -25.98 -4.38
C SER A 28 36.20 -25.66 -4.58
N ASN A 29 36.80 -26.07 -5.70
CA ASN A 29 38.20 -25.77 -6.02
C ASN A 29 38.38 -24.36 -6.61
N ALA A 30 37.33 -23.79 -7.24
CA ALA A 30 37.34 -22.40 -7.70
C ALA A 30 37.21 -21.39 -6.55
N SER A 31 36.54 -21.73 -5.44
CA SER A 31 36.33 -20.79 -4.33
C SER A 31 37.49 -20.69 -3.32
N ILE A 32 38.53 -21.54 -3.44
CA ILE A 32 39.68 -21.54 -2.50
C ILE A 32 40.96 -21.01 -3.16
N ALA A 33 41.06 -21.00 -4.50
CA ALA A 33 42.24 -20.48 -5.20
C ALA A 33 42.26 -18.95 -5.36
N ASP A 34 41.10 -18.28 -5.37
CA ASP A 34 40.99 -16.83 -5.60
C ASP A 34 41.05 -15.97 -4.31
N LEU A 35 41.18 -16.58 -3.13
CA LEU A 35 41.20 -15.87 -1.83
C LEU A 35 42.59 -15.68 -1.22
N ASP A 36 43.63 -16.36 -1.73
CA ASP A 36 44.98 -16.34 -1.11
C ASP A 36 46.01 -15.44 -1.83
N GLU A 37 45.69 -14.84 -3.00
CA GLU A 37 46.62 -13.95 -3.72
C GLU A 37 46.34 -12.44 -3.60
N ALA A 38 45.25 -12.01 -2.95
CA ALA A 38 44.91 -10.59 -2.84
C ALA A 38 45.57 -9.85 -1.65
N GLU A 39 46.27 -10.55 -0.73
CA GLU A 39 46.68 -9.96 0.55
C GLU A 39 48.13 -9.46 0.64
N LYS A 40 48.85 -9.30 -0.47
CA LYS A 40 50.20 -8.69 -0.44
C LYS A 40 50.48 -7.79 -1.64
N GLY A 41 50.21 -6.49 -1.49
CA GLY A 41 50.66 -5.52 -2.49
C GLY A 41 50.24 -4.07 -2.28
N ASN A 42 50.99 -3.39 -1.41
CA ASN A 42 51.43 -1.99 -1.57
C ASN A 42 50.45 -0.81 -1.42
N THR A 43 50.72 -0.04 -0.34
CA THR A 43 50.87 1.43 -0.24
C THR A 43 49.80 2.37 -0.80
N LYS A 44 49.21 3.13 0.14
CA LYS A 44 48.90 4.57 0.08
C LYS A 44 48.33 5.08 -1.25
N GLU A 45 47.04 4.86 -1.44
CA GLU A 45 46.18 5.89 -1.97
C GLU A 45 45.24 6.30 -0.83
N GLU A 46 45.57 7.44 -0.23
CA GLU A 46 44.64 8.23 0.57
C GLU A 46 43.62 8.76 -0.43
N SER A 47 42.62 7.93 -0.74
CA SER A 47 41.43 8.39 -1.45
C SER A 47 40.72 9.34 -0.50
N ASP A 48 40.66 10.62 -0.87
CA ASP A 48 39.74 11.60 -0.31
C ASP A 48 38.31 11.01 -0.35
N LEU A 49 37.95 10.26 0.69
CA LEU A 49 36.55 10.01 1.01
C LEU A 49 36.03 11.36 1.48
N PRO A 50 34.97 11.91 0.85
CA PRO A 50 34.39 13.15 1.34
C PRO A 50 34.03 12.97 2.81
N GLU A 51 34.32 14.00 3.61
CA GLU A 51 33.91 14.12 5.01
C GLU A 51 32.46 13.62 5.17
N ASP A 52 32.22 12.94 6.29
CA ASP A 52 30.94 12.42 6.80
C ASP A 52 29.77 13.38 6.50
N VAL A 53 29.22 13.32 5.28
CA VAL A 53 28.09 14.17 4.86
C VAL A 53 26.88 13.65 5.61
N ASN A 54 26.40 14.44 6.56
CA ASN A 54 25.19 14.08 7.27
C ASN A 54 24.06 13.97 6.22
N PRO A 55 23.33 12.83 6.14
CA PRO A 55 22.34 12.58 5.11
C PRO A 55 21.23 13.63 5.06
N THR A 56 21.08 14.43 6.11
CA THR A 56 20.06 15.48 6.22
C THR A 56 20.49 16.84 5.67
N ASP A 57 21.79 17.06 5.38
CA ASP A 57 22.32 18.38 5.00
C ASP A 57 21.82 18.88 3.63
N SER A 58 21.41 17.97 2.74
CA SER A 58 20.88 18.31 1.40
C SER A 58 19.36 18.40 1.36
N LEU A 59 18.67 18.08 2.45
CA LEU A 59 17.21 18.01 2.49
C LEU A 59 16.60 19.40 2.67
N VAL A 60 15.63 19.73 1.84
CA VAL A 60 14.94 21.02 1.85
C VAL A 60 13.44 20.83 1.65
N THR A 61 12.65 21.63 2.35
CA THR A 61 11.20 21.71 2.12
C THR A 61 10.67 23.09 2.50
N ASN A 62 9.54 23.48 1.91
CA ASN A 62 8.79 24.67 2.31
C ASN A 62 7.56 24.33 3.16
N GLN A 63 7.27 23.05 3.37
CA GLN A 63 6.14 22.58 4.18
C GLN A 63 6.55 22.50 5.65
N THR A 64 5.67 22.92 6.56
CA THR A 64 5.97 22.84 8.01
C THR A 64 6.22 21.41 8.46
N VAL A 65 5.36 20.49 8.02
CA VAL A 65 5.52 19.05 8.25
C VAL A 65 5.74 18.40 6.89
N ASP A 66 6.83 17.67 6.76
CA ASP A 66 7.17 16.97 5.53
C ASP A 66 8.01 15.72 5.83
N TYR A 67 8.27 14.91 4.80
CA TYR A 67 9.16 13.77 4.85
C TYR A 67 10.22 13.83 3.74
N ALA A 68 11.28 13.05 3.93
CA ALA A 68 12.29 12.83 2.90
C ALA A 68 12.81 11.40 2.99
N ILE A 69 13.15 10.83 1.84
CA ILE A 69 13.81 9.53 1.75
C ILE A 69 15.20 9.75 1.16
N GLU A 70 16.24 9.51 1.96
CA GLU A 70 17.64 9.74 1.58
C GLU A 70 18.49 8.62 2.14
N ASN A 71 19.44 8.10 1.37
CA ASN A 71 20.35 7.02 1.77
C ASN A 71 19.64 5.82 2.43
N GLU A 72 18.55 5.34 1.82
CA GLU A 72 17.72 4.21 2.31
C GLU A 72 17.05 4.46 3.67
N GLN A 73 16.97 5.70 4.13
CA GLN A 73 16.37 6.10 5.39
C GLN A 73 15.22 7.07 5.18
N LEU A 74 14.22 7.01 6.08
CA LEU A 74 13.09 7.93 6.10
C LEU A 74 13.32 8.97 7.20
N PHE A 75 13.14 10.24 6.85
CA PHE A 75 13.18 11.36 7.77
C PHE A 75 11.87 12.13 7.74
N VAL A 76 11.54 12.77 8.85
CA VAL A 76 10.43 13.72 8.97
C VAL A 76 10.91 15.03 9.55
N THR A 77 10.33 16.13 9.10
CA THR A 77 10.53 17.46 9.67
C THR A 77 9.20 18.01 10.19
N TYR A 78 9.28 18.89 11.19
CA TYR A 78 8.13 19.61 11.77
C TYR A 78 8.38 21.13 11.82
N ASP A 79 9.43 21.60 11.15
CA ASP A 79 9.91 22.98 11.22
C ASP A 79 10.48 23.49 9.88
N LYS A 80 9.88 23.03 8.77
CA LYS A 80 10.26 23.43 7.40
C LYS A 80 11.68 23.01 7.01
N GLY A 81 12.07 21.81 7.41
CA GLY A 81 13.37 21.23 7.06
C GLY A 81 14.54 21.86 7.78
N THR A 82 14.30 22.54 8.92
CA THR A 82 15.39 23.03 9.77
C THR A 82 16.02 21.86 10.49
N ASP A 83 15.20 20.99 11.08
CA ASP A 83 15.60 19.73 11.69
C ASP A 83 14.91 18.56 10.99
N TRP A 84 15.67 17.47 10.82
CA TRP A 84 15.20 16.21 10.23
C TRP A 84 15.37 15.07 11.24
N ILE A 85 14.27 14.37 11.52
CA ILE A 85 14.20 13.32 12.52
C ILE A 85 14.09 11.98 11.79
N HIS A 86 15.03 11.08 12.07
CA HIS A 86 14.99 9.72 11.54
C HIS A 86 13.76 8.95 12.05
N VAL A 87 13.02 8.35 11.13
CA VAL A 87 11.89 7.45 11.42
C VAL A 87 12.44 6.03 11.56
N PRO A 88 12.18 5.31 12.66
CA PRO A 88 12.77 3.98 12.91
C PRO A 88 12.04 2.87 12.12
N ILE A 89 12.01 3.00 10.80
CA ILE A 89 11.42 2.04 9.86
C ILE A 89 12.38 1.88 8.69
N GLU A 90 12.73 0.64 8.38
CA GLU A 90 13.49 0.32 7.18
C GLU A 90 12.71 0.74 5.92
N LYS A 91 13.36 1.47 5.00
CA LYS A 91 12.71 1.97 3.78
C LYS A 91 11.98 0.87 3.01
N SER A 92 12.60 -0.30 2.87
CA SER A 92 12.03 -1.44 2.15
C SER A 92 10.66 -1.87 2.68
N LEU A 93 10.37 -1.69 3.97
CA LEU A 93 9.07 -2.03 4.56
C LEU A 93 7.96 -1.07 4.10
N LEU A 94 8.28 0.20 3.85
CA LEU A 94 7.30 1.20 3.41
C LEU A 94 6.73 0.86 2.03
N PHE A 95 7.53 0.15 1.22
CA PHE A 95 7.21 -0.25 -0.15
C PHE A 95 6.90 -1.75 -0.32
N ALA A 96 7.19 -2.57 0.70
CA ALA A 96 6.94 -4.01 0.67
C ALA A 96 5.46 -4.35 0.42
N GLY A 97 5.20 -5.35 -0.41
CA GLY A 97 3.85 -5.77 -0.80
C GLY A 97 3.75 -6.06 -2.30
N ASP A 98 2.52 -6.10 -2.82
CA ASP A 98 2.23 -6.08 -4.25
C ASP A 98 2.16 -4.61 -4.74
N TYR A 99 3.23 -3.85 -4.45
CA TYR A 99 3.44 -2.48 -4.91
C TYR A 99 4.48 -2.49 -6.03
N ASN A 100 4.19 -1.81 -7.13
CA ASN A 100 5.05 -1.75 -8.32
C ASN A 100 5.35 -0.31 -8.74
N GLY A 101 5.10 0.66 -7.86
CA GLY A 101 5.38 2.07 -8.10
C GLY A 101 6.83 2.42 -7.77
N ARG A 102 7.15 3.71 -7.81
CA ARG A 102 8.46 4.20 -7.43
C ARG A 102 8.62 4.18 -5.91
N GLU A 103 9.85 3.99 -5.44
CA GLU A 103 10.23 3.91 -4.01
C GLU A 103 10.96 5.17 -3.52
N ASP A 104 10.80 6.28 -4.23
CA ASP A 104 11.30 7.61 -3.86
C ASP A 104 10.21 8.49 -3.22
N GLU A 105 8.93 8.11 -3.37
CA GLU A 105 7.78 8.78 -2.77
C GLU A 105 6.96 7.77 -1.99
N LEU A 106 6.57 8.11 -0.76
CA LEU A 106 5.74 7.23 0.08
C LEU A 106 4.42 6.90 -0.62
N ILE A 107 3.97 5.66 -0.47
CA ILE A 107 2.69 5.20 -1.03
C ILE A 107 1.56 6.09 -0.50
N PRO A 108 0.78 6.75 -1.36
CA PRO A 108 -0.34 7.58 -0.92
C PRO A 108 -1.27 6.82 0.01
N GLN A 109 -1.80 7.51 1.02
CA GLN A 109 -2.72 6.97 2.03
C GLN A 109 -2.09 5.93 2.99
N SER A 110 -0.83 5.54 2.83
CA SER A 110 -0.16 4.63 3.77
C SER A 110 0.49 5.34 4.96
N TYR A 111 0.31 6.65 5.07
CA TYR A 111 0.93 7.47 6.11
C TYR A 111 0.07 8.69 6.45
N ILE A 112 0.37 9.30 7.60
CA ILE A 112 -0.20 10.57 8.07
C ILE A 112 0.97 11.42 8.54
N LEU A 113 1.02 12.68 8.09
CA LEU A 113 1.99 13.68 8.55
C LEU A 113 1.24 14.86 9.14
N SER A 114 1.40 15.07 10.43
CA SER A 114 0.91 16.26 11.13
C SER A 114 1.73 16.49 12.40
N GLU A 115 1.68 17.70 12.95
CA GLU A 115 2.37 18.03 14.19
C GLU A 115 1.89 17.20 15.39
N GLU A 116 0.60 16.85 15.41
CA GLU A 116 -0.03 16.12 16.51
C GLU A 116 0.09 14.60 16.34
N ARG A 117 0.17 14.11 15.10
CA ARG A 117 0.19 12.68 14.78
C ARG A 117 0.93 12.41 13.48
N THR A 118 1.99 11.63 13.58
CA THR A 118 2.71 11.06 12.44
C THR A 118 2.57 9.54 12.47
N VAL A 119 2.16 8.93 11.36
CA VAL A 119 1.86 7.49 11.27
C VAL A 119 2.41 6.95 9.96
N PHE A 120 3.02 5.76 10.00
CA PHE A 120 3.38 4.99 8.82
C PHE A 120 2.83 3.56 8.96
N LEU A 121 2.06 3.11 7.97
CA LEU A 121 1.54 1.76 7.87
C LEU A 121 2.52 0.90 7.07
N HIS A 122 2.96 -0.21 7.65
CA HIS A 122 3.95 -1.09 7.06
C HIS A 122 3.76 -2.56 7.49
N PRO A 123 4.23 -3.55 6.72
CA PRO A 123 4.37 -4.91 7.20
C PRO A 123 5.43 -4.99 8.32
N LYS A 124 5.25 -5.97 9.21
CA LYS A 124 6.16 -6.29 10.31
C LYS A 124 6.48 -7.78 10.25
N GLY A 125 7.67 -8.15 9.79
CA GLY A 125 7.97 -9.55 9.49
C GLY A 125 7.17 -10.04 8.27
N GLU A 126 6.94 -11.35 8.19
CA GLU A 126 6.43 -11.98 6.95
C GLU A 126 4.92 -11.78 6.72
N ASN A 127 4.12 -11.74 7.78
CA ASN A 127 2.65 -11.86 7.70
C ASN A 127 1.90 -11.00 8.71
N THR A 128 2.51 -9.95 9.23
CA THR A 128 1.85 -9.02 10.16
C THR A 128 1.84 -7.62 9.56
N VAL A 129 0.76 -6.87 9.79
CA VAL A 129 0.65 -5.46 9.41
C VAL A 129 0.59 -4.63 10.67
N ALA A 130 1.35 -3.53 10.69
CA ALA A 130 1.46 -2.64 11.83
C ALA A 130 1.44 -1.18 11.38
N ILE A 131 1.26 -0.30 12.36
CA ILE A 131 1.64 1.11 12.23
C ILE A 131 2.78 1.41 13.18
N THR A 132 3.69 2.26 12.73
CA THR A 132 4.65 2.96 13.60
C THR A 132 4.29 4.43 13.61
N TYR A 133 4.13 5.00 14.80
CA TYR A 133 3.59 6.35 14.98
C TYR A 133 4.28 7.14 16.08
N SER A 134 4.16 8.46 15.97
CA SER A 134 4.61 9.44 16.96
C SER A 134 3.50 10.45 17.23
N LEU A 135 3.31 10.80 18.51
CA LEU A 135 2.36 11.82 18.98
C LEU A 135 3.07 13.03 19.60
N ASN A 136 4.39 13.13 19.38
CA ASN A 136 5.22 14.17 20.00
C ASN A 136 6.31 14.68 19.05
N LYS A 137 5.93 14.91 17.79
CA LYS A 137 6.79 15.45 16.74
C LYS A 137 8.08 14.64 16.56
N GLY A 138 7.96 13.31 16.50
CA GLY A 138 9.09 12.40 16.24
C GLY A 138 10.04 12.17 17.43
N LYS A 139 9.81 12.77 18.61
CA LYS A 139 10.69 12.57 19.79
C LYS A 139 10.70 11.14 20.29
N SER A 140 9.58 10.43 20.16
CA SER A 140 9.47 9.00 20.44
C SER A 140 8.51 8.33 19.47
N TRP A 141 8.75 7.04 19.21
CA TRP A 141 7.96 6.21 18.30
C TRP A 141 7.38 5.00 19.01
N GLN A 142 6.18 4.61 18.61
CA GLN A 142 5.48 3.42 19.09
C GLN A 142 5.04 2.59 17.89
N THR A 143 5.09 1.26 18.02
CA THR A 143 4.59 0.34 16.99
C THR A 143 3.39 -0.43 17.54
N SER A 144 2.28 -0.39 16.81
CA SER A 144 1.06 -1.12 17.14
C SER A 144 0.71 -2.09 16.00
N VAL A 145 0.44 -3.34 16.35
CA VAL A 145 0.03 -4.37 15.39
C VAL A 145 -1.44 -4.17 15.06
N ILE A 146 -1.75 -4.04 13.77
CA ILE A 146 -3.13 -3.97 13.27
C ILE A 146 -3.69 -5.38 13.15
N VAL A 147 -2.96 -6.28 12.50
CA VAL A 147 -3.42 -7.63 12.20
C VAL A 147 -2.24 -8.58 11.99
N GLU A 148 -2.36 -9.80 12.50
CA GLU A 148 -1.43 -10.91 12.26
C GLU A 148 -1.98 -11.87 11.20
N ASN A 149 -1.12 -12.70 10.62
CA ASN A 149 -1.46 -13.69 9.59
C ASN A 149 -2.16 -13.08 8.35
N TYR A 150 -1.76 -11.86 7.97
CA TYR A 150 -2.26 -11.18 6.80
C TYR A 150 -1.45 -11.57 5.55
N PRO A 151 -2.09 -11.77 4.38
CA PRO A 151 -1.36 -12.00 3.14
C PRO A 151 -0.54 -10.77 2.74
N VAL A 152 0.33 -10.94 1.74
CA VAL A 152 1.10 -9.84 1.15
C VAL A 152 0.17 -8.70 0.74
N ILE A 153 0.42 -7.51 1.29
CA ILE A 153 -0.45 -6.33 1.16
C ILE A 153 -0.40 -5.79 -0.27
N ARG A 154 -1.56 -5.59 -0.89
CA ARG A 154 -1.70 -4.85 -2.16
C ARG A 154 -2.23 -3.44 -1.94
N PHE A 155 -3.39 -3.31 -1.30
CA PHE A 155 -3.96 -2.01 -0.92
C PHE A 155 -3.72 -1.73 0.56
N ARG A 156 -3.42 -0.48 0.88
CA ARG A 156 -3.28 -0.02 2.26
C ARG A 156 -3.75 1.42 2.37
N LYS A 157 -4.52 1.70 3.41
CA LYS A 157 -4.92 3.04 3.82
C LYS A 157 -4.97 3.11 5.34
N VAL A 158 -4.50 4.20 5.91
CA VAL A 158 -4.66 4.54 7.33
C VAL A 158 -5.16 5.97 7.47
N ALA A 159 -6.12 6.20 8.36
CA ALA A 159 -6.56 7.54 8.71
C ALA A 159 -7.08 7.60 10.15
N PHE A 160 -7.04 8.79 10.73
CA PHE A 160 -7.64 9.11 12.02
C PHE A 160 -8.60 10.30 11.82
N LEU A 161 -9.85 10.17 12.28
CA LEU A 161 -10.82 11.26 12.20
C LEU A 161 -10.74 12.17 13.44
N ASN A 162 -10.24 11.63 14.55
CA ASN A 162 -9.98 12.33 15.79
C ASN A 162 -8.86 11.60 16.56
N ASP A 163 -8.57 12.03 17.79
CA ASP A 163 -7.46 11.49 18.59
C ASP A 163 -7.64 10.01 18.97
N ASP A 164 -8.89 9.53 19.03
CA ASP A 164 -9.25 8.19 19.49
C ASP A 164 -9.63 7.29 18.31
N PHE A 165 -10.51 7.75 17.43
CA PHE A 165 -11.05 6.98 16.32
C PHE A 165 -10.19 7.07 15.06
N GLY A 166 -9.82 5.90 14.56
CA GLY A 166 -9.14 5.74 13.28
C GLY A 166 -9.46 4.40 12.65
N TYR A 167 -9.01 4.24 11.41
CA TYR A 167 -9.23 3.05 10.63
C TYR A 167 -8.02 2.71 9.76
N ALA A 168 -7.85 1.42 9.49
CA ALA A 168 -6.94 0.89 8.49
C ALA A 168 -7.72 -0.01 7.53
N ILE A 169 -7.52 0.18 6.22
CA ILE A 169 -8.13 -0.62 5.17
C ILE A 169 -7.01 -1.33 4.42
N LEU A 170 -7.10 -2.64 4.35
CA LEU A 170 -6.07 -3.50 3.78
C LEU A 170 -6.68 -4.38 2.70
N SER A 171 -5.89 -4.71 1.68
CA SER A 171 -6.16 -5.86 0.82
C SER A 171 -4.90 -6.67 0.57
N GLY A 172 -5.07 -7.94 0.20
CA GLY A 172 -3.94 -8.79 -0.17
C GLY A 172 -4.37 -10.15 -0.70
N GLY A 173 -3.39 -11.02 -0.99
CA GLY A 173 -3.65 -12.38 -1.45
C GLY A 173 -4.27 -12.44 -2.86
N ARG A 174 -3.87 -11.50 -3.73
CA ARG A 174 -4.42 -11.37 -5.08
C ARG A 174 -4.25 -12.66 -5.90
N THR A 175 -5.36 -13.23 -6.36
CA THR A 175 -5.39 -14.43 -7.22
C THR A 175 -6.51 -14.25 -8.25
N MET A 176 -6.20 -14.39 -9.54
CA MET A 176 -7.20 -14.34 -10.64
C MET A 176 -8.16 -13.12 -10.55
N SER A 177 -7.61 -11.92 -10.36
CA SER A 177 -8.36 -10.66 -10.21
C SER A 177 -9.28 -10.57 -8.98
N GLN A 178 -9.06 -11.45 -8.00
CA GLN A 178 -9.75 -11.46 -6.72
C GLN A 178 -8.76 -11.25 -5.58
N GLU A 179 -9.22 -10.71 -4.46
CA GLU A 179 -8.41 -10.54 -3.24
C GLU A 179 -9.29 -10.55 -1.99
N ILE A 180 -8.66 -10.71 -0.83
CA ILE A 180 -9.29 -10.42 0.45
C ILE A 180 -9.11 -8.94 0.77
N SER A 181 -10.16 -8.29 1.27
CA SER A 181 -10.09 -6.97 1.89
C SER A 181 -10.54 -7.03 3.35
N SER A 182 -9.93 -6.24 4.22
CA SER A 182 -10.36 -6.10 5.62
C SER A 182 -10.28 -4.65 6.08
N VAL A 183 -11.10 -4.33 7.06
CA VAL A 183 -11.16 -3.03 7.73
C VAL A 183 -10.85 -3.27 9.20
N HIS A 184 -9.95 -2.47 9.76
CA HIS A 184 -9.57 -2.51 11.17
C HIS A 184 -9.84 -1.16 11.77
N LEU A 185 -10.54 -1.13 12.90
CA LEU A 185 -10.94 0.10 13.58
C LEU A 185 -10.21 0.22 14.91
N THR A 186 -9.82 1.44 15.26
CA THR A 186 -9.28 1.78 16.58
C THR A 186 -10.18 2.83 17.25
N TYR A 187 -10.27 2.78 18.58
CA TYR A 187 -11.01 3.73 19.43
C TYR A 187 -10.12 4.24 20.58
N ASP A 188 -8.81 4.02 20.48
CA ASP A 188 -7.83 4.36 21.52
C ASP A 188 -6.57 5.02 20.93
N GLY A 189 -6.72 5.63 19.75
CA GLY A 189 -5.67 6.37 19.07
C GLY A 189 -4.64 5.47 18.39
N GLY A 190 -5.01 4.23 18.04
CA GLY A 190 -4.15 3.28 17.34
C GLY A 190 -3.37 2.35 18.26
N LYS A 191 -3.66 2.33 19.56
CA LYS A 191 -3.01 1.42 20.52
C LYS A 191 -3.52 -0.01 20.38
N SER A 192 -4.79 -0.18 20.03
CA SER A 192 -5.39 -1.46 19.69
C SER A 192 -6.33 -1.34 18.48
N TRP A 193 -6.51 -2.47 17.78
CA TRP A 193 -7.26 -2.56 16.54
C TRP A 193 -8.24 -3.72 16.60
N ARG A 194 -9.44 -3.52 16.05
CA ARG A 194 -10.47 -4.54 15.93
C ARG A 194 -10.89 -4.67 14.47
N GLU A 195 -10.84 -5.88 13.93
CA GLU A 195 -11.37 -6.17 12.60
C GLU A 195 -12.90 -5.97 12.57
N ALA A 196 -13.37 -5.24 11.58
CA ALA A 196 -14.79 -5.08 11.26
C ALA A 196 -15.28 -6.24 10.38
N SER A 197 -16.59 -6.41 10.27
CA SER A 197 -17.16 -7.29 9.24
C SER A 197 -16.76 -6.80 7.84
N ARG A 198 -16.93 -7.65 6.83
CA ARG A 198 -16.61 -7.31 5.43
C ARG A 198 -17.79 -7.57 4.49
N PRO A 199 -17.90 -6.84 3.38
CA PRO A 199 -18.79 -7.19 2.27
C PRO A 199 -18.54 -8.62 1.76
N ASN A 200 -19.59 -9.28 1.25
CA ASN A 200 -19.47 -10.59 0.61
C ASN A 200 -19.07 -10.45 -0.87
N THR A 201 -17.88 -9.89 -1.11
CA THR A 201 -17.28 -9.72 -2.43
C THR A 201 -15.80 -10.09 -2.36
N THR A 202 -15.26 -10.63 -3.44
CA THR A 202 -13.83 -10.92 -3.60
C THR A 202 -13.20 -10.04 -4.67
N ARG A 203 -13.95 -9.07 -5.22
CA ARG A 203 -13.40 -8.12 -6.18
C ARG A 203 -12.33 -7.26 -5.53
N MET A 204 -11.41 -6.77 -6.35
CA MET A 204 -10.34 -5.90 -5.87
C MET A 204 -10.87 -4.57 -5.35
N ILE A 205 -10.38 -4.16 -4.19
CA ILE A 205 -10.73 -2.88 -3.59
C ILE A 205 -10.14 -1.74 -4.43
N ALA A 206 -10.95 -0.74 -4.74
CA ALA A 206 -10.53 0.47 -5.40
C ALA A 206 -10.14 1.54 -4.37
N ASN A 207 -10.98 1.74 -3.35
CA ASN A 207 -10.74 2.71 -2.28
C ASN A 207 -11.68 2.42 -1.08
N GLY A 208 -11.49 3.12 0.03
CA GLY A 208 -12.43 3.11 1.15
C GLY A 208 -12.15 4.21 2.18
N GLU A 209 -13.14 4.54 2.99
CA GLU A 209 -13.07 5.65 3.95
C GLU A 209 -14.19 5.60 4.98
N PHE A 210 -13.91 6.06 6.21
CA PHE A 210 -14.93 6.43 7.18
C PHE A 210 -15.07 7.95 7.23
N ILE A 211 -16.32 8.43 7.15
CA ILE A 211 -16.64 9.87 7.24
C ILE A 211 -17.06 10.27 8.67
N ASP A 212 -17.41 9.28 9.48
CA ASP A 212 -17.61 9.36 10.93
C ASP A 212 -17.39 7.98 11.57
N GLU A 213 -17.53 7.87 12.89
CA GLU A 213 -17.27 6.63 13.65
C GLU A 213 -18.23 5.47 13.32
N SER A 214 -19.36 5.76 12.68
CA SER A 214 -20.40 4.79 12.34
C SER A 214 -20.53 4.53 10.84
N THR A 215 -20.20 5.53 10.02
CA THR A 215 -20.46 5.53 8.58
C THR A 215 -19.16 5.41 7.80
N GLY A 216 -19.06 4.31 7.04
CA GLY A 216 -17.91 4.03 6.20
C GLY A 216 -18.30 3.45 4.85
N PHE A 217 -17.39 3.57 3.89
CA PHE A 217 -17.57 3.21 2.49
C PHE A 217 -16.41 2.36 1.99
N LEU A 218 -16.72 1.36 1.18
CA LEU A 218 -15.74 0.53 0.47
C LEU A 218 -16.13 0.47 -1.00
N SER A 219 -15.23 0.89 -1.88
CA SER A 219 -15.39 0.84 -3.33
C SER A 219 -14.59 -0.32 -3.89
N TYR A 220 -15.19 -1.09 -4.80
CA TYR A 220 -14.60 -2.27 -5.42
C TYR A 220 -14.68 -2.20 -6.95
N GLY A 221 -13.90 -3.05 -7.60
CA GLY A 221 -13.96 -3.24 -9.04
C GLY A 221 -12.95 -2.39 -9.80
N THR A 222 -11.68 -2.73 -9.67
CA THR A 222 -10.59 -2.11 -10.46
C THR A 222 -10.34 -2.80 -11.80
N ILE A 223 -10.91 -3.99 -12.01
CA ILE A 223 -10.76 -4.78 -13.24
C ILE A 223 -12.14 -4.99 -13.87
N ASN A 224 -12.28 -4.52 -15.11
CA ASN A 224 -13.50 -4.58 -15.93
C ASN A 224 -14.79 -4.22 -15.16
N PRO A 225 -14.86 -3.07 -14.46
CA PRO A 225 -16.10 -2.66 -13.81
C PRO A 225 -17.16 -2.25 -14.84
N GLU A 226 -18.38 -2.76 -14.68
CA GLU A 226 -19.54 -2.41 -15.52
C GLU A 226 -20.43 -1.36 -14.86
N ALA A 227 -20.33 -1.23 -13.54
CA ALA A 227 -21.07 -0.26 -12.73
C ALA A 227 -20.30 -0.01 -11.42
N PRO A 228 -20.58 1.12 -10.73
CA PRO A 228 -19.99 1.41 -9.43
C PRO A 228 -20.37 0.35 -8.40
N GLU A 229 -19.36 -0.29 -7.80
CA GLU A 229 -19.56 -1.23 -6.70
C GLU A 229 -19.14 -0.59 -5.38
N LEU A 230 -20.10 0.06 -4.74
CA LEU A 230 -19.92 0.73 -3.46
C LEU A 230 -20.68 -0.01 -2.36
N TYR A 231 -20.03 -0.25 -1.24
CA TYR A 231 -20.65 -0.73 -0.01
C TYR A 231 -20.60 0.36 1.06
N VAL A 232 -21.65 0.42 1.88
CA VAL A 232 -21.78 1.33 3.02
C VAL A 232 -22.04 0.54 4.29
N THR A 233 -21.39 0.96 5.37
CA THR A 233 -21.75 0.62 6.75
C THR A 233 -22.29 1.87 7.44
N LYS A 234 -23.25 1.70 8.35
CA LYS A 234 -23.81 2.76 9.21
C LYS A 234 -23.88 2.31 10.67
N ASP A 235 -23.17 1.23 10.99
CA ASP A 235 -23.16 0.55 12.29
C ASP A 235 -21.74 0.17 12.70
N THR A 236 -20.77 1.03 12.35
CA THR A 236 -19.39 0.91 12.79
C THR A 236 -18.72 -0.36 12.23
N GLY A 237 -19.02 -0.68 10.96
CA GLY A 237 -18.47 -1.82 10.26
C GLY A 237 -19.02 -3.18 10.71
N GLN A 238 -20.11 -3.22 11.50
CA GLN A 238 -20.73 -4.48 11.90
C GLN A 238 -21.46 -5.15 10.73
N THR A 239 -22.12 -4.35 9.89
CA THR A 239 -22.76 -4.80 8.65
C THR A 239 -22.40 -3.87 7.49
N TRP A 240 -22.31 -4.45 6.30
CA TRP A 240 -22.07 -3.75 5.04
C TRP A 240 -23.18 -4.07 4.04
N LYS A 241 -23.71 -3.04 3.39
CA LYS A 241 -24.75 -3.16 2.36
C LYS A 241 -24.25 -2.51 1.08
N GLN A 242 -24.52 -3.14 -0.06
CA GLN A 242 -24.24 -2.52 -1.35
C GLN A 242 -25.16 -1.31 -1.54
N ALA A 243 -24.57 -0.15 -1.82
CA ALA A 243 -25.30 1.07 -2.13
C ALA A 243 -25.90 0.98 -3.55
N LYS A 244 -27.05 1.61 -3.75
CA LYS A 244 -27.70 1.70 -5.06
C LYS A 244 -27.24 2.97 -5.76
N VAL A 245 -26.44 2.82 -6.80
CA VAL A 245 -25.98 3.95 -7.62
C VAL A 245 -26.75 4.00 -8.93
N HIS A 246 -27.62 5.00 -9.09
CA HIS A 246 -28.44 5.17 -10.28
C HIS A 246 -27.66 5.92 -11.37
N VAL A 247 -26.92 5.17 -12.17
CA VAL A 247 -26.21 5.71 -13.35
C VAL A 247 -27.21 5.82 -14.52
N PRO A 248 -27.43 7.03 -15.09
CA PRO A 248 -28.30 7.20 -16.25
C PRO A 248 -27.85 6.34 -17.44
N ASP A 249 -28.79 5.88 -18.28
CA ASP A 249 -28.50 4.96 -19.40
C ASP A 249 -27.39 5.47 -20.33
N LYS A 250 -27.36 6.77 -20.60
CA LYS A 250 -26.33 7.40 -21.45
C LYS A 250 -24.91 7.37 -20.86
N TYR A 251 -24.77 7.04 -19.57
CA TYR A 251 -23.49 6.97 -18.84
C TYR A 251 -23.18 5.57 -18.33
N LYS A 252 -24.00 4.58 -18.64
CA LYS A 252 -23.68 3.18 -18.34
C LYS A 252 -22.33 2.83 -18.98
N LEU A 253 -21.52 2.06 -18.26
CA LEU A 253 -20.14 1.72 -18.63
C LEU A 253 -19.15 2.90 -18.69
N HIS A 254 -19.62 4.16 -18.60
CA HIS A 254 -18.74 5.34 -18.56
C HIS A 254 -18.42 5.79 -17.15
N PHE A 255 -19.29 5.59 -16.16
CA PHE A 255 -19.01 5.92 -14.76
C PHE A 255 -19.16 4.65 -13.92
N VAL A 256 -18.02 4.04 -13.56
CA VAL A 256 -17.96 2.66 -13.09
C VAL A 256 -17.06 2.43 -11.87
N THR A 257 -16.21 3.40 -11.48
CA THR A 257 -15.36 3.29 -10.28
C THR A 257 -15.70 4.42 -9.33
N ALA A 258 -16.35 4.08 -8.21
CA ALA A 258 -16.72 5.06 -7.19
C ALA A 258 -15.48 5.53 -6.41
N GLU A 259 -15.35 6.83 -6.22
CA GLU A 259 -14.47 7.43 -5.21
C GLU A 259 -15.14 7.38 -3.83
N THR A 260 -14.42 7.77 -2.78
CA THR A 260 -15.00 7.83 -1.44
C THR A 260 -15.90 9.05 -1.31
N PRO A 261 -17.08 8.90 -0.67
CA PRO A 261 -17.98 10.02 -0.42
C PRO A 261 -17.42 11.10 0.50
N GLU A 262 -17.80 12.34 0.22
CA GLU A 262 -17.56 13.50 1.09
C GLU A 262 -18.88 14.05 1.63
N LYS A 263 -18.85 14.53 2.87
CA LYS A 263 -20.00 15.17 3.51
C LYS A 263 -20.06 16.66 3.16
N VAL A 264 -21.15 17.08 2.52
CA VAL A 264 -21.40 18.48 2.14
C VAL A 264 -22.71 18.93 2.77
N GLY A 265 -22.61 19.61 3.91
CA GLY A 265 -23.78 20.02 4.69
C GLY A 265 -24.57 18.81 5.20
N ASP A 266 -25.80 18.66 4.71
CA ASP A 266 -26.76 17.61 5.10
C ASP A 266 -26.78 16.40 4.15
N HIS A 267 -25.95 16.38 3.13
CA HIS A 267 -25.91 15.33 2.12
C HIS A 267 -24.49 14.87 1.82
N LEU A 268 -24.37 13.77 1.09
CA LEU A 268 -23.09 13.26 0.62
C LEU A 268 -22.94 13.49 -0.88
N ILE A 269 -21.70 13.78 -1.29
CA ILE A 269 -21.29 13.85 -2.68
C ILE A 269 -20.26 12.76 -2.94
N MET A 270 -20.36 12.11 -4.09
CA MET A 270 -19.41 11.11 -4.55
C MET A 270 -19.11 11.37 -6.01
N LEU A 271 -17.83 11.31 -6.38
CA LEU A 271 -17.42 11.26 -7.78
C LEU A 271 -17.28 9.80 -8.23
N VAL A 272 -17.59 9.55 -9.48
CA VAL A 272 -17.46 8.24 -10.11
C VAL A 272 -16.62 8.40 -11.36
N GLN A 273 -15.47 7.74 -11.36
CA GLN A 273 -14.52 7.72 -12.46
C GLN A 273 -14.96 6.72 -13.53
N GLN A 274 -14.31 6.83 -14.69
CA GLN A 274 -14.56 5.94 -15.82
C GLN A 274 -13.88 4.57 -15.73
N GLY A 275 -13.05 4.36 -14.70
CA GLY A 275 -12.29 3.14 -14.55
C GLY A 275 -11.12 3.05 -15.56
N PRO A 276 -10.39 1.92 -15.56
CA PRO A 276 -9.13 1.79 -16.31
C PRO A 276 -9.30 1.82 -17.83
N ASN A 277 -10.50 1.58 -18.35
CA ASN A 277 -10.80 1.52 -19.78
C ASN A 277 -11.58 2.74 -20.28
N GLY A 278 -11.70 3.79 -19.47
CA GLY A 278 -12.50 4.97 -19.79
C GLY A 278 -11.91 5.84 -20.88
N ASP A 279 -12.66 6.07 -21.95
CA ASP A 279 -12.31 6.98 -23.05
C ASP A 279 -13.36 8.08 -23.28
N TYR A 280 -14.42 8.11 -22.47
CA TYR A 280 -15.50 9.08 -22.59
C TYR A 280 -14.96 10.49 -22.41
N LYS A 281 -15.16 11.34 -23.43
CA LYS A 281 -14.61 12.70 -23.49
C LYS A 281 -13.10 12.76 -23.16
N GLY A 282 -12.34 11.80 -23.68
CA GLY A 282 -10.89 11.74 -23.47
C GLY A 282 -10.48 11.22 -22.09
N GLY A 283 -11.37 10.49 -21.39
CA GLY A 283 -11.07 9.79 -20.13
C GLY A 283 -10.97 10.70 -18.89
N LYS A 284 -11.24 11.99 -19.06
CA LYS A 284 -11.01 13.02 -18.04
C LYS A 284 -12.23 13.33 -17.17
N VAL A 285 -13.42 13.11 -17.71
CA VAL A 285 -14.68 13.47 -17.05
C VAL A 285 -15.05 12.46 -15.97
N LYS A 286 -15.49 12.94 -14.82
CA LYS A 286 -16.11 12.15 -13.73
C LYS A 286 -17.61 12.44 -13.65
N GLY A 287 -18.38 11.48 -13.16
CA GLY A 287 -19.79 11.68 -12.81
C GLY A 287 -19.93 12.11 -11.35
N LYS A 288 -20.65 13.19 -11.07
CA LYS A 288 -20.99 13.61 -9.71
C LYS A 288 -22.35 13.04 -9.30
N PHE A 289 -22.38 12.40 -8.15
CA PHE A 289 -23.56 11.79 -7.56
C PHE A 289 -23.83 12.38 -6.18
N LYS A 290 -25.11 12.41 -5.80
CA LYS A 290 -25.58 12.90 -4.49
C LYS A 290 -26.40 11.84 -3.78
N SER A 291 -26.19 11.72 -2.48
CA SER A 291 -27.01 10.93 -1.57
C SER A 291 -27.57 11.79 -0.44
N THR A 292 -28.84 11.58 -0.09
CA THR A 292 -29.51 12.24 1.05
C THR A 292 -29.96 11.26 2.13
N ASP A 293 -29.59 9.97 2.03
CA ASP A 293 -29.98 8.90 2.96
C ASP A 293 -28.76 8.26 3.67
N GLY A 294 -27.65 8.98 3.70
CA GLY A 294 -26.40 8.51 4.31
C GLY A 294 -25.64 7.52 3.43
N GLY A 295 -25.79 7.62 2.10
CA GLY A 295 -25.01 6.86 1.13
C GLY A 295 -25.62 5.51 0.74
N GLU A 296 -26.88 5.26 1.08
CA GLU A 296 -27.59 4.03 0.67
C GLU A 296 -28.06 4.11 -0.78
N THR A 297 -28.51 5.30 -1.22
CA THR A 297 -28.88 5.58 -2.62
C THR A 297 -28.17 6.81 -3.15
N TRP A 298 -27.82 6.78 -4.44
CA TRP A 298 -27.05 7.81 -5.12
C TRP A 298 -27.68 8.16 -6.46
N GLU A 299 -27.95 9.46 -6.66
CA GLU A 299 -28.50 10.02 -7.89
C GLU A 299 -27.46 10.85 -8.65
N PHE A 300 -27.44 10.72 -9.97
CA PHE A 300 -26.58 11.53 -10.82
C PHE A 300 -26.97 13.01 -10.76
N VAL A 301 -25.98 13.89 -10.63
CA VAL A 301 -26.16 15.35 -10.56
C VAL A 301 -25.64 16.00 -11.83
N SER A 302 -24.36 15.78 -12.14
CA SER A 302 -23.68 16.43 -13.27
C SER A 302 -22.41 15.67 -13.67
N GLU A 303 -21.90 15.99 -14.85
CA GLU A 303 -20.50 15.71 -15.17
C GLU A 303 -19.59 16.72 -14.45
N VAL A 304 -18.35 16.31 -14.19
CA VAL A 304 -17.28 17.14 -13.64
C VAL A 304 -16.06 16.95 -14.54
N GLU A 305 -15.61 18.04 -15.16
CA GLU A 305 -14.35 18.09 -15.88
C GLU A 305 -13.20 18.13 -14.86
N PRO A 306 -11.99 17.62 -15.17
CA PRO A 306 -10.86 17.79 -14.27
C PRO A 306 -10.58 19.28 -14.09
N ASP A 307 -10.32 19.72 -12.86
CA ASP A 307 -9.76 21.06 -12.66
C ASP A 307 -8.44 21.15 -13.46
N GLU A 308 -8.19 22.28 -14.12
CA GLU A 308 -6.99 22.49 -14.97
C GLU A 308 -5.65 22.47 -14.20
N THR A 309 -5.65 22.07 -12.92
CA THR A 309 -4.53 22.14 -11.99
C THR A 309 -4.10 20.81 -11.38
N GLU A 310 -4.55 19.67 -11.90
CA GLU A 310 -3.91 18.36 -11.62
C GLU A 310 -2.62 18.15 -12.45
#